data_AF-A0A0R3D138-F1
#
_entry.id   AF-A0A0R3D138-F1
#
_cell.length_a   1.000
_cell.length_b   1.000
_cell.length_c   1.000
_cell.angle_alpha   90.00
_cell.angle_beta   90.00
_cell.angle_gamma   90.00
#
_symmetry.space_group_name_H-M   'P 1'
#
loop_
_entity.id
_entity.type
_entity.pdbx_description
1 polymer ?
#
loop_
_entity_poly.entity_id
_entity_poly.type
_entity_poly.pdbx_seq_one_letter_code
_entity_poly.pdbx_strand_id
1 'polypeptide(L)'
;MLTKWPSDPLSIARHGNGDPITVATLEWCLDRLAYAMHRAPQGGEVYLPIFERLESDLAALRAKEAMLERARARAARFMRQNSIKP
;
A
#
# COMPACT_ATOMS: atom_id res chain seq x y z
N MET A 1 21.83 15.66 -22.26
CA MET A 1 20.52 16.05 -21.71
C MET A 1 19.72 14.78 -21.48
N LEU A 2 19.61 14.29 -20.25
CA LEU A 2 18.62 13.27 -19.88
C LEU A 2 17.81 13.81 -18.72
N THR A 3 16.50 13.66 -18.86
CA THR A 3 15.42 14.29 -18.12
C THR A 3 15.62 14.25 -16.61
N LYS A 4 15.64 15.44 -16.01
CA LYS A 4 15.32 15.68 -14.61
C LYS A 4 14.08 14.84 -14.27
N TRP A 5 14.26 13.82 -13.42
CA TRP A 5 13.17 13.20 -12.69
C TRP A 5 12.36 14.34 -12.03
N PRO A 6 11.03 14.34 -12.07
CA PRO A 6 10.29 15.36 -11.33
C PRO A 6 10.62 15.17 -9.85
N SER A 7 11.41 16.10 -9.32
CA SER A 7 11.45 16.43 -7.89
C SER A 7 10.00 16.60 -7.44
N ASP A 8 9.45 15.93 -6.43
CA ASP A 8 10.09 15.37 -5.23
C ASP A 8 9.11 14.39 -4.54
N PRO A 9 9.39 13.07 -4.39
CA PRO A 9 8.51 12.14 -3.67
C PRO A 9 8.62 12.21 -2.14
N LEU A 10 9.44 13.12 -1.59
CA LEU A 10 9.82 13.17 -0.17
C LEU A 10 8.72 13.60 0.83
N SER A 11 7.43 13.32 0.56
CA SER A 11 6.42 13.26 1.64
C SER A 11 6.25 11.87 2.24
N ILE A 12 6.73 10.83 1.55
CA ILE A 12 6.67 9.47 2.09
C ILE A 12 7.93 9.30 2.94
N ALA A 13 7.78 9.52 4.25
CA ALA A 13 8.82 9.28 5.25
C ALA A 13 9.57 7.99 4.88
N ARG A 14 10.91 8.04 4.87
CA ARG A 14 11.74 6.84 4.79
C ARG A 14 11.17 5.87 5.82
N HIS A 15 10.58 4.76 5.37
CA HIS A 15 9.90 3.84 6.26
C HIS A 15 10.93 3.33 7.28
N GLY A 16 10.81 3.82 8.51
CA GLY A 16 11.69 3.46 9.60
C GLY A 16 11.43 2.02 10.01
N ASN A 17 12.43 1.36 10.58
CA ASN A 17 12.22 0.04 11.15
C ASN A 17 11.19 0.16 12.29
N GLY A 18 9.97 -0.34 12.08
CA GLY A 18 8.85 -0.26 13.05
C GLY A 18 7.67 0.61 12.63
N ASP A 19 7.78 1.37 11.54
CA ASP A 19 6.62 2.10 11.01
C ASP A 19 5.56 1.13 10.45
N PRO A 20 4.25 1.42 10.56
CA PRO A 20 3.21 0.56 10.00
C PRO A 20 3.22 0.55 8.46
N ILE A 21 3.23 -0.63 7.86
CA ILE A 21 3.12 -0.78 6.41
C ILE A 21 1.75 -0.27 5.95
N THR A 22 1.75 0.67 5.01
CA THR A 22 0.53 1.27 4.44
C THR A 22 0.28 0.82 3.01
N VAL A 23 -0.96 1.00 2.52
CA VAL A 23 -1.32 0.80 1.11
C VAL A 23 -0.40 1.60 0.19
N ALA A 24 -0.17 2.87 0.50
CA ALA A 24 0.69 3.74 -0.30
C ALA A 24 2.15 3.24 -0.33
N THR A 25 2.65 2.68 0.78
CA THR A 25 3.99 2.08 0.84
C THR A 25 4.10 0.88 -0.11
N LEU A 26 3.09 0.01 -0.12
CA LEU A 26 3.08 -1.18 -0.98
C LEU A 26 2.98 -0.83 -2.47
N GLU A 27 2.12 0.11 -2.83
CA GLU A 27 2.00 0.62 -4.20
C GLU A 27 3.31 1.22 -4.70
N TRP A 28 3.95 2.04 -3.87
CA TRP A 28 5.26 2.61 -4.21
C TRP A 28 6.32 1.53 -4.42
N CYS A 29 6.34 0.49 -3.57
CA CYS A 29 7.27 -0.63 -3.74
C CYS A 29 7.03 -1.38 -5.05
N LEU A 30 5.76 -1.63 -5.41
CA LEU A 30 5.38 -2.27 -6.67
C LEU A 30 5.83 -1.45 -7.88
N ASP A 31 5.59 -0.14 -7.90
CA ASP A 31 6.03 0.75 -8.97
C ASP A 31 7.55 0.71 -9.17
N ARG A 32 8.32 0.72 -8.07
CA ARG A 32 9.78 0.65 -8.14
C ARG A 32 10.27 -0.70 -8.64
N LEU A 33 9.61 -1.78 -8.23
CA LEU A 33 9.98 -3.13 -8.64
C LEU A 33 9.65 -3.34 -10.13
N ALA A 34 8.47 -2.93 -10.59
CA ALA A 34 8.09 -2.92 -12.00
C ALA A 34 9.09 -2.12 -12.86
N TYR A 35 9.50 -0.93 -12.40
CA TYR A 35 10.52 -0.13 -13.08
C TYR A 35 11.87 -0.85 -13.18
N ALA A 36 12.32 -1.49 -12.09
CA ALA A 36 13.57 -2.24 -12.08
C ALA A 36 13.50 -3.46 -13.01
N MET A 37 12.40 -4.20 -12.99
CA MET A 37 12.13 -5.34 -13.87
C MET A 37 12.15 -4.93 -15.35
N HIS A 38 11.50 -3.80 -15.70
CA HIS A 38 11.45 -3.29 -17.05
C HIS A 38 12.82 -2.85 -17.58
N ARG A 39 13.68 -2.30 -16.72
CA ARG A 39 15.02 -1.82 -17.09
C ARG A 39 16.08 -2.92 -17.11
N ALA A 40 15.79 -4.09 -16.55
CA ALA A 40 16.74 -5.20 -16.54
C ALA A 40 16.93 -5.72 -17.98
N PRO A 41 18.15 -5.69 -18.55
CA PRO A 41 18.39 -6.19 -19.90
C PRO A 41 18.05 -7.68 -20.03
N GLN A 42 18.22 -8.44 -18.93
CA GLN A 42 17.92 -9.86 -18.76
C GLN A 42 17.65 -10.09 -17.26
N GLY A 43 16.79 -11.04 -16.89
CA GLY A 43 16.61 -11.43 -15.48
C GLY A 43 15.63 -10.57 -14.68
N GLY A 44 14.74 -9.80 -15.30
CA GLY A 44 13.69 -9.07 -14.59
C GLY A 44 12.69 -10.01 -13.88
N GLU A 45 12.51 -11.22 -14.42
CA GLU A 45 11.67 -12.29 -13.88
C GLU A 45 12.07 -12.76 -12.48
N VAL A 46 13.32 -12.55 -12.06
CA VAL A 46 13.79 -12.93 -10.71
C VAL A 46 13.04 -12.19 -9.60
N TYR A 47 12.43 -11.06 -9.93
CA TYR A 47 11.63 -10.24 -9.01
C TYR A 47 10.16 -10.64 -8.97
N LEU A 48 9.67 -11.49 -9.89
CA LEU A 48 8.27 -11.90 -9.92
C LEU A 48 7.77 -12.47 -8.58
N PRO A 49 8.51 -13.34 -7.87
CA PRO A 49 8.03 -13.84 -6.57
C PRO A 49 7.83 -12.74 -5.52
N ILE A 50 8.66 -11.69 -5.56
CA ILE A 50 8.53 -10.54 -4.65
C ILE A 50 7.35 -9.68 -5.08
N PHE A 51 7.19 -9.47 -6.39
CA PHE A 51 6.10 -8.69 -6.97
C PHE A 51 4.73 -9.30 -6.62
N GLU A 52 4.55 -10.61 -6.84
CA GLU A 52 3.31 -11.34 -6.52
C GLU A 52 2.95 -11.27 -5.04
N ARG A 53 3.95 -11.36 -4.17
CA ARG A 53 3.74 -11.22 -2.72
C ARG A 53 3.25 -9.81 -2.38
N LEU A 54 3.86 -8.77 -2.93
CA LEU A 54 3.47 -7.39 -2.67
C LEU A 54 2.05 -7.08 -3.19
N GLU A 55 1.67 -7.60 -4.35
CA GLU A 55 0.30 -7.55 -4.87
C GLU A 55 -0.70 -8.22 -3.90
N SER A 56 -0.34 -9.40 -3.39
CA SER A 56 -1.17 -10.13 -2.42
C SER A 56 -1.32 -9.38 -1.11
N ASP A 57 -0.23 -8.82 -0.57
CA ASP A 57 -0.22 -8.04 0.66
C ASP A 57 -1.04 -6.74 0.49
N LEU A 58 -0.94 -6.09 -0.67
CA LEU A 58 -1.73 -4.90 -1.01
C LEU A 58 -3.24 -5.22 -1.03
N ALA A 59 -3.62 -6.30 -1.69
CA ALA A 59 -5.01 -6.77 -1.74
C ALA A 59 -5.54 -7.09 -0.33
N ALA A 60 -4.75 -7.79 0.49
CA ALA A 60 -5.12 -8.14 1.86
C ALA A 60 -5.30 -6.90 2.75
N LEU A 61 -4.39 -5.92 2.65
CA LEU A 61 -4.46 -4.70 3.45
C LEU A 61 -5.69 -3.85 3.08
N ARG A 62 -5.93 -3.64 1.78
CA ARG A 62 -7.14 -2.96 1.28
C ARG A 62 -8.42 -3.65 1.74
N ALA A 63 -8.47 -4.99 1.70
CA ALA A 63 -9.61 -5.76 2.16
C ALA A 63 -9.86 -5.58 3.67
N LYS A 64 -8.78 -5.56 4.48
CA LYS A 64 -8.84 -5.33 5.93
C LYS A 64 -9.35 -3.93 6.26
N GLU A 65 -8.84 -2.90 5.60
CA GLU A 65 -9.30 -1.51 5.77
C GLU A 65 -10.78 -1.38 5.42
N ALA A 66 -11.20 -1.92 4.28
CA ALA A 66 -12.60 -1.92 3.86
C ALA A 66 -13.51 -2.71 4.82
N MET A 67 -12.99 -3.76 5.47
CA MET A 67 -13.72 -4.52 6.49
C MET A 67 -13.89 -3.69 7.77
N LEU A 68 -12.83 -3.04 8.23
CA LEU A 68 -12.87 -2.18 9.41
C LEU A 68 -13.83 -1.00 9.22
N GLU A 69 -13.83 -0.36 8.06
CA GLU A 69 -14.80 0.70 7.74
C GLU A 69 -16.25 0.20 7.79
N ARG A 70 -16.52 -0.98 7.21
CA ARG A 70 -17.85 -1.60 7.31
C ARG A 70 -18.24 -1.92 8.75
N ALA A 71 -17.30 -2.38 9.58
CA ALA A 71 -17.54 -2.64 10.99
C ALA A 71 -17.83 -1.36 11.77
N ARG A 72 -17.06 -0.28 11.53
CA ARG A 72 -17.28 1.05 12.12
C ARG A 72 -18.65 1.61 11.77
N ALA A 73 -19.04 1.53 10.51
CA ALA A 73 -20.36 1.98 10.05
C ALA A 73 -21.50 1.20 10.73
N ARG A 74 -21.36 -0.13 10.87
CA ARG A 74 -22.32 -0.96 11.60
C ARG A 74 -22.42 -0.59 13.07
N ALA A 75 -21.28 -0.39 13.74
CA ALA A 75 -21.23 0.03 15.14
C ALA A 75 -21.90 1.39 15.35
N ALA A 76 -21.59 2.38 14.51
CA ALA A 76 -22.21 3.71 14.58
C ALA A 76 -23.74 3.64 14.41
N ARG A 77 -24.24 2.79 13.49
CA ARG A 77 -25.69 2.57 13.34
C ARG A 77 -26.29 1.95 14.61
N PHE A 78 -25.64 0.94 15.17
CA PHE A 78 -26.10 0.29 16.40
C PHE A 78 -26.17 1.26 17.59
N MET A 79 -25.13 2.07 17.80
CA MET A 79 -25.09 3.07 18.88
C MET A 79 -26.22 4.10 18.75
N ARG A 80 -26.46 4.62 17.53
CA ARG A 80 -27.57 5.55 17.27
C ARG A 80 -28.94 4.95 17.55
N GLN A 81 -29.15 3.67 17.21
CA GLN A 81 -30.42 2.99 17.43
C GLN A 81 -30.70 2.68 18.90
N ASN A 82 -29.66 2.51 19.71
CA ASN A 82 -29.77 2.09 21.11
C ASN A 82 -29.48 3.21 22.11
N SER A 83 -29.40 4.48 21.66
CA SER A 83 -29.09 5.65 22.49
C SER A 83 -27.83 5.48 23.37
N ILE A 84 -26.85 4.74 22.86
CA ILE A 84 -25.56 4.58 23.55
C ILE A 84 -24.74 5.83 23.22
N LYS A 85 -24.47 6.66 24.22
CA LYS A 85 -23.53 7.79 24.07
C LYS A 85 -22.11 7.23 23.88
N PRO A 86 -21.32 7.80 22.94
CA PRO A 86 -19.95 7.38 22.71
C PRO A 86 -19.05 7.58 23.94
#